data_AF-A0A8I1JJ80-F1
#
_entry.id   AF-A0A8I1JJ80-F1
#
_cell.length_a   1.000
_cell.length_b   1.000
_cell.length_c   1.000
_cell.angle_alpha   90.00
_cell.angle_beta   90.00
_cell.angle_gamma   90.00
#
_symmetry.space_group_name_H-M   'P 1'
#
loop_
_entity.id
_entity.type
_entity.pdbx_description
1 polymer ?
#
loop_
_entity_poly.entity_id
_entity_poly.type
_entity_poly.pdbx_seq_one_letter_code
_entity_poly.pdbx_strand_id
1 'polypeptide(L)' 'MNVEGHEVKQEHIDAAIERMKTGSFTFFDIQSTLRKAGLHEDACYRGADRLIQRERKAKSISFKNKVWTPCL' A
#
# COMPACT_ATOMS: atom_id res chain seq x y z
N MET A 1 8.81 -22.34 7.51
CA MET A 1 8.81 -21.26 8.52
C MET A 1 7.42 -20.64 8.50
N ASN A 2 6.53 -21.10 9.39
CA ASN A 2 5.19 -20.53 9.53
C ASN A 2 5.29 -19.35 10.49
N VAL A 3 5.33 -18.13 9.94
CA VAL A 3 5.17 -16.91 10.72
C VAL A 3 3.68 -16.80 11.00
N GLU A 4 3.27 -16.80 12.27
CA GLU A 4 1.87 -16.65 12.69
C GLU A 4 1.24 -15.39 12.06
N GLY A 5 0.58 -15.58 10.92
CA GLY A 5 -0.88 -15.49 10.87
C GLY A 5 -1.53 -14.11 10.93
N HIS A 6 -0.81 -13.01 10.73
CA HIS A 6 -1.49 -11.81 10.21
C HIS A 6 -1.66 -11.99 8.71
N GLU A 7 -2.65 -12.79 8.32
CA GLU A 7 -2.94 -13.12 6.93
C GLU A 7 -3.26 -11.82 6.18
N VAL A 8 -2.31 -11.33 5.39
CA VAL A 8 -2.55 -10.19 4.49
C VAL A 8 -3.44 -10.70 3.38
N LYS A 9 -4.74 -10.58 3.59
CA LYS A 9 -5.73 -10.98 2.60
C LYS A 9 -5.61 -10.12 1.34
N GLN A 10 -5.97 -10.71 0.21
CA GLN A 10 -5.96 -10.04 -1.09
C GLN A 10 -6.83 -8.77 -1.07
N GLU A 11 -7.94 -8.77 -0.32
CA GLU A 11 -8.81 -7.60 -0.14
C GLU A 11 -8.07 -6.36 0.40
N HIS A 12 -7.11 -6.53 1.31
CA HIS A 12 -6.33 -5.41 1.84
C HIS A 12 -5.41 -4.83 0.76
N ILE A 13 -4.84 -5.71 -0.07
CA ILE A 13 -3.95 -5.34 -1.17
C ILE A 13 -4.75 -4.60 -2.24
N ASP A 14 -5.92 -5.11 -2.61
CA ASP A 14 -6.76 -4.52 -3.64
C ASP A 14 -7.24 -3.13 -3.23
N ALA A 15 -7.69 -2.94 -1.98
CA ALA A 15 -8.07 -1.63 -1.45
C ALA A 15 -6.91 -0.62 -1.48
N ALA A 16 -5.71 -1.06 -1.13
CA ALA A 16 -4.52 -0.21 -1.18
C ALA A 16 -4.13 0.15 -2.63
N ILE A 17 -4.20 -0.81 -3.57
CA ILE A 17 -3.92 -0.57 -4.99
C ILE A 17 -4.95 0.38 -5.60
N GLU A 18 -6.24 0.22 -5.30
CA GLU A 18 -7.27 1.17 -5.72
C GLU A 18 -6.94 2.58 -5.24
N ARG A 19 -6.59 2.73 -3.96
CA ARG A 19 -6.20 4.04 -3.40
C ARG A 19 -4.99 4.65 -4.11
N MET A 20 -4.03 3.83 -4.56
CA MET A 20 -2.86 4.29 -5.32
C MET A 20 -3.20 4.76 -6.73
N LYS A 21 -4.28 4.24 -7.32
CA LYS A 21 -4.74 4.59 -8.68
C LYS A 21 -5.68 5.80 -8.71
N THR A 22 -6.39 6.09 -7.61
CA THR A 22 -7.37 7.20 -7.57
C THR A 22 -6.74 8.58 -7.71
N GLY A 23 -5.48 8.77 -7.30
CA GLY A 23 -4.81 10.06 -7.37
C GLY A 23 -3.58 10.13 -6.47
N SER A 24 -3.12 11.34 -6.16
CA SER A 24 -1.97 11.53 -5.30
C SER A 24 -2.19 10.91 -3.91
N PHE A 25 -1.14 10.32 -3.36
CA PHE A 25 -1.17 9.69 -2.05
C PHE A 25 0.18 9.78 -1.32
N THR A 26 0.15 9.64 -0.02
CA THR A 26 1.31 9.54 0.85
C THR A 26 1.45 8.10 1.37
N PHE A 27 2.59 7.80 1.98
CA PHE A 27 2.77 6.54 2.70
C PHE A 27 1.68 6.34 3.77
N PHE A 28 1.34 7.40 4.51
CA PHE A 28 0.32 7.37 5.56
C PHE A 28 -1.09 7.08 5.01
N ASP A 29 -1.41 7.56 3.80
CA ASP A 29 -2.68 7.21 3.15
C ASP A 29 -2.81 5.69 2.95
N ILE A 30 -1.75 5.06 2.46
CA ILE A 30 -1.73 3.61 2.19
C ILE A 30 -1.79 2.82 3.49
N GLN A 31 -1.02 3.23 4.50
CA GLN A 31 -1.08 2.61 5.83
C GLN A 31 -2.48 2.74 6.45
N SER A 32 -3.12 3.91 6.31
CA SER A 32 -4.48 4.15 6.77
C SER A 32 -5.50 3.29 6.03
N THR A 33 -5.37 3.14 4.71
CA THR A 33 -6.23 2.24 3.91
C THR A 33 -6.09 0.79 4.36
N LEU A 34 -4.86 0.30 4.57
CA LEU A 34 -4.63 -1.06 5.07
C LEU A 34 -5.23 -1.27 6.46
N ARG A 35 -5.08 -0.29 7.35
CA ARG A 35 -5.67 -0.33 8.70
C ARG A 35 -7.19 -0.36 8.63
N LYS A 36 -7.80 0.48 7.78
CA LYS A 36 -9.25 0.50 7.55
C LYS A 36 -9.78 -0.82 6.98
N ALA A 37 -8.97 -1.49 6.17
CA ALA A 37 -9.30 -2.80 5.62
C ALA A 37 -9.21 -3.93 6.67
N GLY A 38 -8.71 -3.65 7.88
CA GLY A 38 -8.64 -4.61 8.99
C GLY A 38 -7.25 -5.21 9.19
N LEU A 39 -6.21 -4.70 8.52
CA LEU A 39 -4.84 -5.18 8.72
C LEU A 39 -4.27 -4.67 10.06
N HIS A 40 -3.54 -5.54 10.77
CA HIS A 40 -2.87 -5.19 12.03
C HIS A 40 -1.85 -4.06 11.84
N GLU A 41 -1.65 -3.22 12.85
CA GLU A 41 -0.82 -2.00 12.75
C GLU A 41 0.63 -2.29 12.33
N ASP A 42 1.25 -3.32 12.91
CA ASP A 42 2.61 -3.76 12.54
C ASP A 42 2.71 -4.23 11.08
N ALA A 43 1.65 -4.87 10.59
CA ALA A 43 1.58 -5.35 9.21
C ALA A 43 1.23 -4.21 8.23
N CYS A 44 0.54 -3.16 8.68
CA CYS A 44 0.23 -1.99 7.86
C CYS A 44 1.50 -1.27 7.40
N TYR A 45 2.47 -1.08 8.28
CA TYR A 45 3.73 -0.40 7.93
C TYR A 45 4.50 -1.18 6.85
N ARG A 46 4.74 -2.48 7.10
CA ARG A 46 5.47 -3.36 6.17
C ARG A 46 4.70 -3.58 4.87
N GLY A 47 3.37 -3.68 4.96
CA GLY A 47 2.47 -3.83 3.82
C GLY A 47 2.51 -2.59 2.92
N ALA A 48 2.41 -1.40 3.49
CA ALA A 48 2.47 -0.15 2.73
C ALA A 48 3.82 0.01 2.01
N ASP A 49 4.93 -0.23 2.69
CA ASP A 49 6.27 -0.17 2.08
C ASP A 49 6.41 -1.17 0.92
N ARG A 50 6.01 -2.43 1.13
CA ARG A 50 6.09 -3.48 0.11
C ARG A 50 5.22 -3.17 -1.12
N LEU A 51 4.02 -2.63 -0.92
CA LEU A 51 3.12 -2.26 -2.01
C LEU A 51 3.67 -1.08 -2.82
N ILE A 52 4.15 -0.04 -2.14
CA ILE A 52 4.75 1.13 -2.82
C ILE A 52 6.00 0.70 -3.61
N GLN A 53 6.86 -0.14 -3.04
CA GLN A 53 8.03 -0.66 -3.75
C GLN A 53 7.66 -1.50 -4.98
N ARG A 54 6.63 -2.34 -4.86
CA ARG A 54 6.11 -3.16 -5.97
C ARG A 54 5.60 -2.27 -7.11
N GLU A 55 4.72 -1.32 -6.82
CA GLU A 55 4.12 -0.45 -7.83
C GLU A 55 5.15 0.51 -8.45
N ARG A 56 6.13 0.97 -7.65
CA ARG A 56 7.26 1.75 -8.17
C ARG A 56 8.11 0.94 -9.15
N LYS A 57 8.41 -0.33 -8.84
CA LYS A 57 9.16 -1.23 -9.75
C LYS A 57 8.38 -1.51 -11.03
N ALA A 58 7.06 -1.63 -10.93
CA ALA A 58 6.16 -1.76 -12.07
C ALA A 58 6.02 -0.46 -12.90
N LYS A 59 6.59 0.66 -12.42
CA LYS A 59 6.42 2.00 -13.00
C LYS A 59 4.96 2.48 -13.04
N SER A 60 4.09 1.90 -12.20
CA SER A 60 2.69 2.31 -12.05
C SER A 60 2.55 3.62 -11.26
N ILE A 61 3.54 3.97 -10.45
CA ILE A 61 3.55 5.17 -9.61
C ILE A 61 4.90 5.89 -9.72
N SER A 62 4.88 7.22 -9.55
CA SER A 62 6.06 8.07 -9.48
C SER A 62 6.02 8.91 -8.20
N PHE A 63 7.19 9.30 -7.71
CA PHE A 63 7.33 10.15 -6.53
C PHE A 63 7.80 11.54 -6.95
N LYS A 64 6.97 12.56 -6.72
CA LYS A 64 7.27 13.95 -7.02
C LYS A 64 6.71 14.85 -5.92
N ASN A 65 7.40 15.93 -5.56
CA ASN A 65 6.93 16.90 -4.56
C ASN A 65 6.51 16.26 -3.21
N LYS A 66 7.25 15.25 -2.74
CA LYS A 66 6.96 14.48 -1.51
C LYS A 66 5.64 13.68 -1.52
N VAL A 67 5.01 13.52 -2.68
CA VAL A 67 3.79 12.71 -2.85
C VAL A 67 3.99 11.65 -3.93
N TRP A 68 3.32 10.52 -3.77
CA TRP A 68 3.22 9.51 -4.80
C TRP A 68 2.05 9.84 -5.71
N THR A 69 2.24 9.64 -7.01
CA THR A 69 1.21 9.88 -8.03
C THR A 69 1.16 8.69 -8.98
N PRO A 70 -0.03 8.21 -9.37
CA PRO A 70 -0.15 7.21 -10.42
C PRO A 70 0.43 7.72 -11.74
N CYS A 71 1.19 6.87 -12.42
CA CYS A 71 1.60 7.07 -13.81
C CYS A 71 0.52 6.40 -14.66
N LEU A 72 -0.45 7.21 -15.11
CA LEU A 72 -1.44 6.79 -16.11
C LEU A 72 -0.79 6.66 -17.49
#